data_AF-A0AAX6IDY5-F1
#
_entry.id   AF-A0AAX6IDY5-F1
#
_cell.length_a   1.000
_cell.length_b   1.000
_cell.length_c   1.000
_cell.angle_alpha   90.00
_cell.angle_beta   90.00
_cell.angle_gamma   90.00
#
_symmetry.space_group_name_H-M   'P 1'
#
loop_
_entity.id
_entity.type
_entity.pdbx_description
1 polymer ?
#
loop_
_entity_poly.entity_id
_entity_poly.type
_entity_poly.pdbx_seq_one_letter_code
_entity_poly.pdbx_strand_id
1 'polypeptide(L)'
;MTTAARPTWAPAKGGQEQGGTRIFGPSQKYSSRDLASHTTLKPRRKGQDTLEELQEKNFREELGEREKRHFSSKDKPYAGAKREAEDRIIPRNVDADDSDVDVQSSDESYYGSDDEDDTAALLAELERIKKERAEEKLRKDRQKQEEDLKNKEAELMRGNPLINMNNSTSFSVTQKKME
;
A
#
# COMPACT_ATOMS: atom_id res chain seq x y z
N MET A 1 40.60 38.60 -11.07
CA MET A 1 40.21 37.19 -10.81
C MET A 1 39.63 36.62 -12.10
N THR A 2 40.04 35.42 -12.53
CA THR A 2 39.64 34.83 -13.82
C THR A 2 38.35 34.01 -13.69
N THR A 3 37.39 34.23 -14.60
CA THR A 3 36.02 33.68 -14.57
C THR A 3 35.86 32.33 -15.30
N ALA A 4 36.91 31.52 -15.35
CA ALA A 4 36.93 30.27 -16.11
C ALA A 4 36.11 29.15 -15.43
N ALA A 5 36.13 29.08 -14.09
CA ALA A 5 35.31 28.15 -13.34
C ALA A 5 33.87 28.67 -13.27
N ARG A 6 32.94 27.97 -13.91
CA ARG A 6 31.51 28.30 -13.93
C ARG A 6 30.69 27.04 -13.71
N PRO A 7 29.59 27.11 -12.93
CA PRO A 7 28.70 25.97 -12.71
C PRO A 7 27.91 25.64 -14.00
N THR A 8 27.57 24.36 -14.16
CA THR A 8 26.69 23.89 -15.24
C THR A 8 25.23 24.01 -14.81
N TRP A 9 24.51 24.98 -15.35
CA TRP A 9 23.08 25.19 -15.06
C TRP A 9 22.17 24.27 -15.89
N ALA A 10 22.64 23.84 -17.07
CA ALA A 10 21.93 22.92 -17.94
C ALA A 10 22.83 21.70 -18.21
N PRO A 11 22.31 20.46 -18.08
CA PRO A 11 23.06 19.27 -18.43
C PRO A 11 23.20 19.14 -19.94
N ALA A 12 24.21 18.39 -20.39
CA ALA A 12 24.35 18.03 -21.79
C ALA A 12 23.12 17.21 -22.25
N LYS A 13 22.52 17.59 -23.38
CA LYS A 13 21.37 16.88 -23.95
C LYS A 13 21.88 15.77 -24.87
N GLY A 14 21.47 14.52 -24.60
CA GLY A 14 21.73 13.39 -25.48
C GLY A 14 20.99 13.53 -26.83
N GLY A 15 21.59 13.02 -27.90
CA GLY A 15 21.04 13.11 -29.25
C GLY A 15 22.14 13.03 -30.32
N GLN A 16 22.39 14.14 -31.00
CA GLN A 16 23.09 14.24 -32.30
C GLN A 16 24.51 13.64 -32.40
N GLU A 17 25.27 13.51 -31.30
CA GLU A 17 26.72 13.30 -31.45
C GLU A 17 27.19 11.88 -31.07
N GLN A 18 26.52 11.22 -30.13
CA GLN A 18 26.89 9.89 -29.65
C GLN A 18 25.68 8.96 -29.62
N GLY A 19 25.26 8.53 -30.80
CA GLY A 19 24.30 7.41 -30.95
C GLY A 19 22.83 7.79 -31.10
N GLY A 20 22.46 9.08 -31.10
CA GLY A 20 21.16 9.55 -31.57
C GLY A 20 21.24 10.03 -33.01
N THR A 21 20.16 9.80 -33.76
CA THR A 21 19.86 10.18 -35.15
C THR A 21 20.90 11.09 -35.81
N ARG A 22 22.04 10.53 -36.23
CA ARG A 22 23.13 11.31 -36.84
C ARG A 22 22.78 11.58 -38.30
N ILE A 23 22.75 12.86 -38.66
CA ILE A 23 22.63 13.35 -40.05
C ILE A 23 23.99 13.24 -40.76
N PHE A 24 25.09 13.20 -40.00
CA PHE A 24 26.45 13.03 -40.51
C PHE A 24 26.88 11.55 -40.45
N GLY A 25 27.52 11.07 -41.52
CA GLY A 25 27.71 9.64 -41.82
C GLY A 25 28.35 8.81 -40.70
N PRO A 26 28.12 7.48 -40.70
CA PRO A 26 28.60 6.58 -39.65
C PRO A 26 30.14 6.61 -39.56
N SER A 27 30.66 6.78 -38.35
CA SER A 27 32.10 6.69 -38.08
C SER A 27 32.57 5.24 -38.15
N GLN A 28 33.75 5.01 -38.73
CA GLN A 28 34.42 3.70 -38.77
C GLN A 28 35.21 3.37 -37.49
N LYS A 29 35.18 4.26 -36.49
CA LYS A 29 35.89 4.08 -35.22
C LYS A 29 35.01 3.30 -34.23
N TYR A 30 35.56 2.25 -33.62
CA TYR A 30 34.93 1.47 -32.55
C TYR A 30 35.83 1.42 -31.32
N SER A 31 35.22 1.31 -30.14
CA SER A 31 35.93 1.07 -28.87
C SER A 31 36.19 -0.42 -28.68
N SER A 32 37.18 -0.79 -27.86
CA SER A 32 37.38 -2.18 -27.45
C SER A 32 36.16 -2.79 -26.75
N ARG A 33 35.30 -1.93 -26.15
CA ARG A 33 34.04 -2.32 -25.51
C ARG A 33 32.90 -2.58 -26.50
N ASP A 34 33.00 -2.06 -27.72
CA ASP A 34 31.99 -2.24 -28.77
C ASP A 34 32.21 -3.53 -29.58
N LEU A 35 33.29 -4.25 -29.29
CA LEU A 35 33.54 -5.56 -29.87
C LEU A 35 32.44 -6.55 -29.48
N ALA A 36 32.10 -7.44 -30.41
CA ALA A 36 31.02 -8.41 -30.23
C ALA A 36 31.29 -9.28 -28.98
N SER A 37 30.43 -9.12 -27.97
CA SER A 37 30.45 -9.91 -26.74
C SER A 37 29.00 -10.20 -26.32
N HIS A 38 28.77 -11.36 -25.71
CA HIS A 38 27.44 -11.84 -25.30
C HIS A 38 26.38 -11.75 -26.42
N THR A 39 26.74 -12.21 -27.61
CA THR A 39 25.87 -12.18 -28.81
C THR A 39 24.64 -13.07 -28.70
N THR A 40 24.59 -13.95 -27.71
CA THR A 40 23.47 -14.86 -27.45
C THR A 40 22.72 -14.43 -26.20
N LEU A 41 21.43 -14.11 -26.34
CA LEU A 41 20.54 -13.85 -25.21
C LEU A 41 20.12 -15.16 -24.54
N LYS A 42 20.02 -15.16 -23.21
CA LYS A 42 19.55 -16.31 -22.43
C LYS A 42 18.02 -16.25 -22.31
N PRO A 43 17.26 -17.18 -22.92
CA PRO A 43 15.83 -17.27 -22.68
C PRO A 43 15.54 -17.86 -21.30
N ARG A 44 14.38 -17.51 -20.74
CA ARG A 44 13.86 -18.17 -19.53
C ARG A 44 13.48 -19.62 -19.87
N ARG A 45 13.91 -20.57 -19.03
CA ARG A 45 13.49 -21.97 -19.13
C ARG A 45 12.21 -22.19 -18.33
N LYS A 46 11.49 -23.29 -18.61
CA LYS A 46 10.38 -23.76 -17.78
C LYS A 46 10.79 -23.80 -16.30
N GLY A 47 9.99 -23.22 -15.41
CA GLY A 47 10.28 -23.05 -13.99
C GLY A 47 11.12 -21.82 -13.63
N GLN A 48 11.47 -20.96 -14.59
CA GLN A 48 12.13 -19.67 -14.38
C GLN A 48 11.20 -18.49 -14.69
N ASP A 49 9.89 -18.68 -14.51
CA ASP A 49 8.85 -17.69 -14.81
C ASP A 49 8.83 -17.30 -16.30
N THR A 50 8.58 -18.31 -17.14
CA THR A 50 8.28 -18.07 -18.56
C THR A 50 6.97 -17.27 -18.69
N LEU A 51 6.79 -16.59 -19.81
CA LEU A 51 5.59 -15.79 -20.04
C LEU A 51 4.30 -16.64 -19.97
N GLU A 52 4.36 -17.84 -20.53
CA GLU A 52 3.25 -18.83 -20.49
C GLU A 52 2.88 -19.21 -19.05
N GLU A 53 3.89 -19.55 -18.22
CA GLU A 53 3.67 -19.88 -16.81
C GLU A 53 3.08 -18.71 -16.02
N LEU A 54 3.52 -17.48 -16.32
CA LEU A 54 3.00 -16.30 -15.64
C LEU A 54 1.55 -15.99 -16.04
N GLN A 55 1.13 -16.32 -17.27
CA GLN A 55 -0.24 -16.11 -17.74
C GLN A 55 -1.24 -17.07 -17.07
N GLU A 56 -0.80 -18.30 -16.76
CA GLU A 56 -1.65 -19.32 -16.12
C GLU A 56 -1.77 -19.14 -14.60
N LYS A 57 -0.84 -18.40 -13.96
CA LYS A 57 -0.78 -18.25 -12.50
C LYS A 57 -1.71 -17.17 -11.95
N ASN A 58 -2.43 -17.50 -10.88
CA ASN A 58 -3.21 -16.55 -10.07
C ASN A 58 -2.33 -15.92 -8.96
N PHE A 59 -1.61 -14.85 -9.25
CA PHE A 59 -0.69 -14.21 -8.29
C PHE A 59 -1.35 -13.72 -7.00
N ARG A 60 -2.64 -13.35 -7.04
CA ARG A 60 -3.35 -12.86 -5.85
C ARG A 60 -3.46 -13.94 -4.77
N GLU A 61 -3.74 -15.17 -5.18
CA GLU A 61 -3.88 -16.31 -4.28
C GLU A 61 -2.51 -16.77 -3.80
N GLU A 62 -1.54 -16.92 -4.72
CA GLU A 62 -0.16 -17.30 -4.38
C GLU A 62 0.48 -16.33 -3.36
N LEU A 63 0.28 -15.02 -3.56
CA LEU A 63 0.75 -14.00 -2.64
C LEU A 63 0.09 -14.15 -1.27
N GLY A 64 -1.23 -14.30 -1.21
CA GLY A 64 -1.95 -14.46 0.05
C GLY A 64 -1.53 -15.72 0.82
N GLU A 65 -1.29 -16.83 0.13
CA GLU A 65 -0.74 -18.04 0.76
C GLU A 65 0.69 -17.83 1.28
N ARG A 66 1.55 -17.20 0.48
CA ARG A 66 2.95 -16.98 0.87
C ARG A 66 3.06 -16.03 2.05
N GLU A 67 2.21 -15.01 2.10
CA GLU A 67 2.07 -14.13 3.26
C GLU A 67 1.60 -14.91 4.49
N LYS A 68 0.50 -15.68 4.40
CA LYS A 68 0.03 -16.51 5.52
C LYS A 68 1.11 -17.45 6.06
N ARG A 69 1.88 -18.10 5.18
CA ARG A 69 3.02 -18.96 5.57
C ARG A 69 4.14 -18.15 6.22
N HIS A 70 4.46 -16.97 5.67
CA HIS A 70 5.47 -16.08 6.24
C HIS A 70 5.06 -15.58 7.64
N PHE A 71 3.83 -15.08 7.82
CA PHE A 71 3.32 -14.62 9.11
C PHE A 71 3.24 -15.76 10.14
N SER A 72 2.69 -16.92 9.78
CA SER A 72 2.68 -18.09 10.69
C SER A 72 4.08 -18.63 11.04
N SER A 73 5.07 -18.45 10.16
CA SER A 73 6.47 -18.76 10.48
C SER A 73 7.15 -17.70 11.35
N LYS A 74 6.69 -16.44 11.26
CA LYS A 74 7.18 -15.30 12.04
C LYS A 74 6.61 -15.27 13.45
N ASP A 75 5.41 -15.83 13.65
CA ASP A 75 4.75 -16.00 14.95
C ASP A 75 5.36 -17.15 15.79
N LYS A 76 6.35 -17.88 15.25
CA LYS A 76 7.26 -18.69 16.09
C LYS A 76 8.20 -17.73 16.83
N PRO A 77 8.18 -17.71 18.17
CA PRO A 77 8.81 -16.66 18.96
C PRO A 77 10.33 -16.82 18.95
N TYR A 78 10.96 -16.26 17.92
CA TYR A 78 12.34 -15.81 18.03
C TYR A 78 12.33 -14.27 17.97
N ALA A 79 12.45 -13.72 19.17
CA ALA A 79 12.65 -12.34 19.54
C ALA A 79 13.26 -11.42 18.47
N GLY A 80 12.66 -10.25 18.26
CA GLY A 80 13.36 -9.14 17.61
C GLY A 80 12.48 -8.09 16.96
N ALA A 81 11.97 -7.17 17.79
CA ALA A 81 11.60 -5.79 17.47
C ALA A 81 10.41 -5.51 16.52
N LYS A 82 9.34 -5.00 17.15
CA LYS A 82 8.46 -3.90 16.71
C LYS A 82 8.06 -3.88 15.22
N ARG A 83 6.90 -4.45 14.89
CA ARG A 83 6.17 -4.13 13.64
C ARG A 83 4.69 -3.83 13.82
N GLU A 84 4.23 -3.59 15.05
CA GLU A 84 2.87 -3.07 15.27
C GLU A 84 2.76 -1.57 14.93
N ALA A 85 3.87 -0.90 14.60
CA ALA A 85 3.92 0.53 14.31
C ALA A 85 3.92 0.91 12.82
N GLU A 86 3.87 -0.04 11.87
CA GLU A 86 4.01 0.27 10.44
C GLU A 86 2.68 0.33 9.67
N ASP A 87 1.57 -0.20 10.20
CA ASP A 87 0.24 -0.13 9.55
C ASP A 87 -0.63 1.05 10.00
N ARG A 88 -0.13 1.90 10.91
CA ARG A 88 -0.77 3.19 11.22
C ARG A 88 0.21 4.30 10.86
N ILE A 89 -0.09 5.02 9.79
CA ILE A 89 0.55 6.30 9.47
C ILE A 89 0.08 7.31 10.53
N ILE A 90 0.65 7.24 11.73
CA ILE A 90 0.47 8.23 12.78
C ILE A 90 1.56 9.28 12.54
N PRO A 91 1.22 10.56 12.30
CA PRO A 91 2.22 11.61 12.25
C PRO A 91 2.95 11.63 13.60
N ARG A 92 4.24 11.32 13.56
CA ARG A 92 5.10 11.13 14.73
C ARG A 92 5.46 12.48 15.36
N ASN A 93 4.50 13.07 16.04
CA ASN A 93 4.67 14.24 16.91
C ASN A 93 4.32 13.83 18.37
N VAL A 94 4.87 12.72 18.85
CA VAL A 94 4.66 12.23 20.21
C VAL A 94 5.95 12.48 21.00
N ASP A 95 5.83 13.34 22.02
CA ASP A 95 6.88 13.74 22.94
C ASP A 95 7.41 12.54 23.74
N ALA A 96 8.71 12.55 24.03
CA ALA A 96 9.48 11.36 24.44
C ALA A 96 9.75 11.29 25.96
N ASP A 97 8.92 11.93 26.79
CA ASP A 97 9.15 12.01 28.25
C ASP A 97 7.99 11.49 29.12
N ASP A 98 6.93 10.93 28.54
CA ASP A 98 5.80 10.41 29.31
C ASP A 98 5.88 8.87 29.42
N SER A 99 6.87 8.41 30.16
CA SER A 99 6.93 7.02 30.66
C SER A 99 6.85 7.04 32.18
N ASP A 100 5.68 7.34 32.71
CA ASP A 100 5.37 7.04 34.11
C ASP A 100 5.11 5.53 34.25
N VAL A 101 5.92 4.92 35.10
CA VAL A 101 5.92 3.49 35.42
C VAL A 101 4.93 3.27 36.55
N ASP A 102 3.66 3.01 36.21
CA ASP A 102 2.71 2.50 37.19
C ASP A 102 3.06 1.05 37.54
N VAL A 103 3.76 0.94 38.66
CA VAL A 103 4.11 -0.31 39.34
C VAL A 103 2.84 -1.11 39.61
N GLN A 104 2.78 -2.30 39.03
CA GLN A 104 1.76 -3.31 39.30
C GLN A 104 1.73 -3.61 40.80
N SER A 105 0.72 -3.10 41.51
CA SER A 105 0.38 -3.55 42.85
C SER A 105 -0.21 -4.94 42.77
N SER A 106 0.63 -5.93 43.03
CA SER A 106 0.24 -7.32 43.27
C SER A 106 -0.42 -7.37 44.65
N ASP A 107 -1.73 -7.63 44.70
CA ASP A 107 -2.42 -8.01 45.92
C ASP A 107 -3.28 -9.25 45.63
N GLU A 108 -2.72 -10.42 45.98
CA GLU A 108 -3.45 -11.67 46.13
C GLU A 108 -3.80 -11.86 47.62
N SER A 109 -5.09 -11.89 47.97
CA SER A 109 -5.65 -12.71 49.06
C SER A 109 -7.19 -12.67 49.03
N TYR A 110 -7.86 -13.80 48.80
CA TYR A 110 -8.51 -14.72 49.77
C TYR A 110 -9.97 -14.37 50.12
N TYR A 111 -10.78 -15.42 50.23
CA TYR A 111 -12.24 -15.49 50.17
C TYR A 111 -12.99 -14.90 51.38
N GLY A 112 -14.19 -14.37 51.13
CA GLY A 112 -15.37 -14.61 51.99
C GLY A 112 -16.19 -13.41 52.46
N SER A 113 -17.51 -13.52 52.21
CA SER A 113 -18.65 -13.01 53.01
C SER A 113 -19.40 -11.75 52.51
N ASP A 114 -20.51 -12.03 51.81
CA ASP A 114 -21.90 -11.58 52.06
C ASP A 114 -22.20 -10.07 52.20
N ASP A 115 -22.59 -9.47 51.06
CA ASP A 115 -23.72 -8.52 50.95
C ASP A 115 -24.27 -8.63 49.51
N GLU A 116 -25.15 -9.62 49.30
CA GLU A 116 -25.57 -10.12 47.97
C GLU A 116 -26.62 -9.25 47.23
N ASP A 117 -27.18 -8.19 47.84
CA ASP A 117 -28.25 -7.39 47.22
C ASP A 117 -27.77 -6.09 46.50
N ASP A 118 -26.72 -5.42 46.98
CA ASP A 118 -26.24 -4.15 46.39
C ASP A 118 -25.30 -4.35 45.18
N THR A 119 -24.62 -5.50 45.08
CA THR A 119 -23.65 -5.80 44.01
C THR A 119 -24.33 -6.23 42.71
N ALA A 120 -25.45 -6.95 42.80
CA ALA A 120 -26.23 -7.39 41.66
C ALA A 120 -26.89 -6.21 40.90
N ALA A 121 -27.37 -5.19 41.63
CA ALA A 121 -27.94 -3.98 41.02
C ALA A 121 -26.92 -3.21 40.18
N LEU A 122 -25.68 -3.10 40.66
CA LEU A 122 -24.62 -2.34 40.02
C LEU A 122 -24.08 -3.04 38.75
N LEU A 123 -24.02 -4.38 38.74
CA LEU A 123 -23.65 -5.17 37.55
C LEU A 123 -24.71 -5.06 36.44
N ALA A 124 -26.00 -5.08 36.79
CA ALA A 124 -27.09 -4.91 35.82
C ALA A 124 -27.09 -3.51 35.17
N GLU A 125 -26.75 -2.47 35.92
CA GLU A 125 -26.61 -1.11 35.39
C GLU A 125 -25.40 -0.96 34.46
N LEU A 126 -24.27 -1.59 34.79
CA LEU A 126 -23.09 -1.64 33.92
C LEU A 126 -23.35 -2.40 32.61
N GLU A 127 -24.11 -3.49 32.65
CA GLU A 127 -24.54 -4.21 31.45
C GLU A 127 -25.45 -3.35 30.57
N ARG A 128 -26.33 -2.56 31.19
CA ARG A 128 -27.18 -1.59 30.48
C ARG A 128 -26.36 -0.51 29.78
N ILE A 129 -25.37 0.07 30.47
CA ILE A 129 -24.45 1.09 29.92
C ILE A 129 -23.57 0.49 28.81
N LYS A 130 -23.08 -0.75 28.96
CA LYS A 130 -22.30 -1.44 27.94
C LYS A 130 -23.12 -1.75 26.70
N LYS A 131 -24.38 -2.18 26.87
CA LYS A 131 -25.29 -2.46 25.76
C LYS A 131 -25.66 -1.19 24.99
N GLU A 132 -25.94 -0.10 25.70
CA GLU A 132 -26.22 1.21 25.11
C GLU A 132 -25.01 1.76 24.33
N ARG A 133 -23.79 1.70 24.91
CA ARG A 133 -22.56 2.08 24.21
C ARG A 133 -22.25 1.20 23.01
N ALA A 134 -22.52 -0.10 23.09
CA ALA A 134 -22.28 -1.01 21.97
C ALA A 134 -23.22 -0.70 20.80
N GLU A 135 -24.48 -0.36 21.09
CA GLU A 135 -25.47 0.03 20.08
C GLU A 135 -25.14 1.39 19.45
N GLU A 136 -24.74 2.38 20.25
CA GLU A 136 -24.31 3.69 19.75
C GLU A 136 -23.04 3.56 18.88
N LYS A 137 -22.08 2.75 19.31
CA LYS A 137 -20.87 2.46 18.52
C LYS A 137 -21.20 1.79 17.19
N LEU A 138 -22.11 0.81 17.20
CA LEU A 138 -22.54 0.13 15.97
C LEU A 138 -23.26 1.09 15.02
N ARG A 139 -24.08 2.01 15.53
CA ARG A 139 -24.72 3.07 14.72
C ARG A 139 -23.68 4.00 14.09
N LYS A 140 -22.67 4.42 14.87
CA LYS A 140 -21.60 5.32 14.41
C LYS A 140 -20.68 4.62 13.40
N ASP A 141 -20.36 3.36 13.62
CA ASP A 141 -19.54 2.55 12.71
C ASP A 141 -20.28 2.33 11.37
N ARG A 142 -21.60 2.11 11.39
CA ARG A 142 -22.41 2.04 10.17
C ARG A 142 -22.40 3.35 9.39
N GLN A 143 -22.60 4.49 10.08
CA GLN A 143 -22.53 5.81 9.44
C GLN A 143 -21.16 6.08 8.82
N LYS A 144 -20.08 5.72 9.52
CA LYS A 144 -18.73 5.88 9.01
C LYS A 144 -18.45 4.99 7.79
N GLN A 145 -18.93 3.75 7.79
CA GLN A 145 -18.83 2.87 6.62
C GLN A 145 -19.57 3.44 5.41
N GLU A 146 -20.76 4.01 5.60
CA GLU A 146 -21.51 4.67 4.53
C GLU A 146 -20.77 5.90 3.98
N GLU A 147 -20.17 6.71 4.85
CA GLU A 147 -19.34 7.85 4.45
C GLU A 147 -18.07 7.42 3.70
N ASP A 148 -17.39 6.38 4.16
CA ASP A 148 -16.19 5.83 3.52
C ASP A 148 -16.53 5.23 2.14
N LEU A 149 -17.67 4.54 2.01
CA LEU A 149 -18.15 4.04 0.72
C LEU A 149 -18.48 5.18 -0.24
N LYS A 150 -19.15 6.23 0.24
CA LYS A 150 -19.48 7.42 -0.56
C LYS A 150 -18.24 8.19 -1.00
N ASN A 151 -17.24 8.33 -0.11
CA ASN A 151 -15.96 8.95 -0.45
C ASN A 151 -15.20 8.12 -1.48
N LYS A 152 -15.19 6.80 -1.34
CA LYS A 152 -14.58 5.88 -2.30
C LYS A 152 -15.27 5.92 -3.66
N GLU A 153 -16.59 6.03 -3.69
CA GLU A 153 -17.36 6.23 -4.92
C GLU A 153 -17.02 7.58 -5.57
N ALA A 154 -16.99 8.67 -4.79
CA ALA A 154 -16.64 10.00 -5.29
C ALA A 154 -15.19 10.06 -5.82
N GLU A 155 -14.24 9.38 -5.17
CA GLU A 155 -12.86 9.28 -5.63
C GLU A 155 -12.74 8.43 -6.90
N LEU A 156 -13.50 7.32 -7.00
CA LEU A 156 -13.55 6.50 -8.21
C LEU A 156 -14.13 7.30 -9.40
N MET A 157 -15.16 8.10 -9.16
CA MET A 157 -15.75 8.99 -10.16
C MET A 157 -14.81 10.16 -10.53
N ARG A 158 -14.06 10.71 -9.57
CA ARG A 158 -13.11 11.81 -9.82
C ARG A 158 -11.82 11.33 -10.49
N GLY A 159 -11.31 10.17 -10.12
CA GLY A 159 -10.03 9.62 -10.56
C GLY A 159 -10.08 8.86 -11.88
N ASN A 160 -11.27 8.50 -12.37
CA ASN A 160 -11.42 7.74 -13.61
C ASN A 160 -11.80 8.63 -14.82
N PRO A 161 -10.84 9.00 -15.69
CA PRO A 161 -11.10 9.88 -16.82
C PRO A 161 -12.03 9.25 -17.89
N LEU A 162 -12.18 7.93 -17.94
CA LEU A 162 -13.07 7.24 -18.91
C LEU A 162 -14.55 7.47 -18.61
N ILE A 163 -14.93 7.53 -17.32
CA ILE A 163 -16.32 7.79 -16.90
C ILE A 163 -16.68 9.27 -17.12
N ASN A 164 -15.74 10.17 -16.87
CA ASN A 164 -15.96 11.60 -17.02
C ASN A 164 -16.04 12.04 -18.49
N MET A 165 -15.34 11.34 -19.39
CA MET A 165 -15.42 11.57 -20.83
C MET A 165 -16.75 11.08 -21.43
N ASN A 166 -17.25 9.91 -21.00
CA ASN A 166 -18.49 9.32 -21.52
C ASN A 166 -19.75 10.14 -21.20
N ASN A 167 -19.78 10.89 -20.10
CA ASN A 167 -20.90 11.80 -19.79
C ASN A 167 -20.88 13.08 -20.65
N SER A 168 -19.74 13.46 -21.24
CA SER A 168 -19.64 14.66 -22.10
C SER A 168 -19.83 14.35 -23.58
N THR A 169 -19.69 13.09 -24.01
CA THR A 169 -19.83 12.68 -25.41
C THR A 169 -21.02 11.75 -25.59
N SER A 170 -22.22 12.32 -25.76
CA SER A 170 -23.40 11.59 -26.24
C SER A 170 -23.19 11.19 -27.71
N PHE A 171 -22.88 9.92 -27.95
CA PHE A 171 -22.69 9.36 -29.29
C PHE A 171 -24.06 9.12 -29.96
N SER A 172 -24.55 10.07 -30.75
CA SER A 172 -25.72 9.86 -31.61
C SER A 172 -25.31 9.08 -32.87
N VAL A 173 -25.53 7.76 -32.87
CA VAL A 173 -25.33 6.90 -34.06
C VAL A 173 -26.56 6.98 -34.96
N THR A 174 -26.44 7.62 -36.13
CA THR A 174 -27.45 7.57 -37.18
C THR A 174 -27.22 6.34 -38.06
N GLN A 175 -28.16 5.38 -38.04
CA GLN A 175 -28.13 4.26 -38.98
C GLN A 175 -28.57 4.74 -40.36
N LYS A 176 -27.61 4.84 -41.29
CA LYS A 176 -27.87 5.12 -42.70
C LYS A 176 -28.41 3.84 -43.35
N LYS A 177 -29.71 3.80 -43.67
CA LYS A 177 -30.30 2.77 -44.54
C LYS A 177 -29.62 2.87 -45.92
N MET A 178 -29.09 1.74 -46.40
CA MET A 178 -28.73 1.58 -47.80
C MET A 178 -29.99 1.27 -48.60
N GLU A 179 -30.13 1.95 -49.73
CA GLU A 179 -31.14 1.74 -50.78
C GLU A 179 -30.59 0.78 -51.84
#